data_AF-A0A4S1HCW0-F1
#
_entry.id   AF-A0A4S1HCW0-F1
#
_cell.length_a   1.000
_cell.length_b   1.000
_cell.length_c   1.000
_cell.angle_alpha   90.00
_cell.angle_beta   90.00
_cell.angle_gamma   90.00
#
_symmetry.space_group_name_H-M   'P 1'
#
loop_
_entity.id
_entity.type
_entity.pdbx_description
1 polymer ?
#
loop_
_entity_poly.entity_id
_entity_poly.type
_entity_poly.pdbx_seq_one_letter_code
_entity_poly.pdbx_strand_id
1 'polypeptide(L)'
;MIEFIDDTEPWRPTTSGERLLFLLLANHKEARFLSEFLAGSGLRFARRHSDWSNFLVGASLLHLQQRLIKLGNDVREKSPSDRMDQLKELRARTCDIVQLTPIEYEGDFGELVQEVLVSAEQMHKEPPQNLKRSVLRSSPSCYSCGRNFGSVYENDEDAKEGLRATADHVWPRALGGDSTEDNLLPACTSCNSTKGHLATWHMAWLQPIVFSDVDGEHAPPPVPREVQMALHMRAATSYARANGTTLRDAFLAIGPRDRPEKIDSEQGYDFFNMRVHNETRTMVKWIPG
;
A
#
# COMPACT_ATOMS: atom_id res chain seq x y z
N MET A 1 -3.51 0.00 18.71
CA MET A 1 -4.06 -0.85 17.63
C MET A 1 -3.22 -0.61 16.39
N ILE A 2 -2.35 -1.56 16.05
CA ILE A 2 -1.53 -1.52 14.83
C ILE A 2 -2.41 -2.05 13.71
N GLU A 3 -2.47 -1.36 12.56
CA GLU A 3 -3.36 -1.70 11.43
C GLU A 3 -3.13 -3.12 10.91
N PHE A 4 -2.04 -3.78 11.32
CA PHE A 4 -1.69 -5.12 10.88
C PHE A 4 -1.67 -6.24 11.94
N ILE A 5 -1.84 -5.98 13.25
CA ILE A 5 -1.44 -6.96 14.30
C ILE A 5 -2.57 -7.39 15.26
N ASP A 6 -3.82 -6.96 15.07
CA ASP A 6 -4.94 -7.59 15.81
C ASP A 6 -5.61 -8.72 15.02
N ASP A 7 -5.85 -9.83 15.74
CA ASP A 7 -6.29 -11.19 15.37
C ASP A 7 -7.67 -11.35 14.68
N THR A 8 -8.34 -10.28 14.32
CA THR A 8 -9.61 -10.39 13.59
C THR A 8 -9.33 -10.09 12.13
N GLU A 9 -9.24 -11.12 11.28
CA GLU A 9 -9.01 -11.00 9.82
C GLU A 9 -10.13 -10.23 9.12
N PRO A 10 -9.80 -9.16 8.38
CA PRO A 10 -10.80 -8.57 7.52
C PRO A 10 -10.22 -7.98 6.22
N TRP A 11 -8.95 -8.18 5.87
CA TRP A 11 -8.48 -7.91 4.50
C TRP A 11 -8.30 -9.23 3.80
N ARG A 12 -9.02 -9.43 2.70
CA ARG A 12 -8.87 -10.59 1.82
C ARG A 12 -7.71 -10.36 0.83
N PRO A 13 -6.55 -11.02 0.99
CA PRO A 13 -5.47 -10.91 0.02
C PRO A 13 -5.85 -11.54 -1.32
N THR A 14 -5.50 -10.88 -2.42
CA THR A 14 -5.79 -11.35 -3.79
C THR A 14 -4.55 -11.59 -4.62
N THR A 15 -3.43 -10.98 -4.24
CA THR A 15 -2.14 -11.10 -4.89
C THR A 15 -1.16 -11.92 -4.05
N SER A 16 -0.12 -12.44 -4.70
CA SER A 16 0.99 -13.10 -4.02
C SER A 16 1.73 -12.18 -3.05
N GLY A 17 1.87 -10.91 -3.43
CA GLY A 17 2.43 -9.88 -2.58
C GLY A 17 1.64 -9.63 -1.31
N GLU A 18 0.31 -9.52 -1.39
CA GLU A 18 -0.54 -9.39 -0.20
C GLU A 18 -0.43 -10.63 0.69
N ARG A 19 -0.50 -11.84 0.10
CA ARG A 19 -0.35 -13.09 0.87
C ARG A 19 1.01 -13.17 1.59
N LEU A 20 2.09 -12.80 0.91
CA LEU A 20 3.43 -12.75 1.50
C LEU A 20 3.48 -11.76 2.68
N LEU A 21 2.87 -10.58 2.56
CA LEU A 21 2.77 -9.63 3.67
C LEU A 21 2.05 -10.27 4.87
N PHE A 22 0.92 -10.94 4.64
CA PHE A 22 0.16 -11.59 5.72
C PHE A 22 0.90 -12.77 6.36
N LEU A 23 1.63 -13.56 5.58
CA LEU A 23 2.51 -14.61 6.10
C LEU A 23 3.57 -14.03 7.04
N LEU A 24 4.22 -12.94 6.65
CA LEU A 24 5.20 -12.24 7.49
C LEU A 24 4.54 -11.65 8.75
N LEU A 25 3.37 -11.04 8.61
CA LEU A 25 2.64 -10.46 9.74
C LEU A 25 2.26 -11.49 10.81
N ALA A 26 1.73 -12.63 10.39
CA ALA A 26 1.27 -13.67 11.30
C ALA A 26 2.42 -14.39 12.01
N ASN A 27 3.57 -14.52 11.36
CA ASN A 27 4.59 -15.48 11.78
C ASN A 27 5.97 -14.88 12.11
N HIS A 28 6.24 -13.59 11.82
CA HIS A 28 7.55 -12.98 12.09
C HIS A 28 7.67 -12.53 13.56
N LYS A 29 8.44 -13.27 14.36
CA LYS A 29 8.56 -13.04 15.81
C LYS A 29 9.00 -11.62 16.18
N GLU A 30 10.00 -11.09 15.48
CA GLU A 30 10.51 -9.74 15.79
C GLU A 30 9.47 -8.66 15.45
N ALA A 31 8.62 -8.88 14.44
CA ALA A 31 7.58 -7.91 14.09
C ALA A 31 6.48 -7.91 15.16
N ARG A 32 6.12 -9.09 15.67
CA ARG A 32 5.21 -9.24 16.82
C ARG A 32 5.80 -8.61 18.07
N PHE A 33 7.06 -8.90 18.38
CA PHE A 33 7.77 -8.29 19.50
C PHE A 33 7.82 -6.77 19.39
N LEU A 34 8.17 -6.22 18.22
CA LEU A 34 8.20 -4.78 17.97
C LEU A 34 6.82 -4.15 18.18
N SER A 35 5.78 -4.80 17.67
CA SER A 35 4.40 -4.38 17.85
C SER A 35 3.96 -4.33 19.31
N GLU A 36 4.17 -5.42 20.04
CA GLU A 36 3.85 -5.54 21.47
C GLU A 36 4.64 -4.52 22.30
N PHE A 37 5.94 -4.40 22.02
CA PHE A 37 6.83 -3.46 22.69
C PHE A 37 6.39 -2.01 22.44
N LEU A 38 6.13 -1.62 21.19
CA LEU A 38 5.69 -0.27 20.87
C LEU A 38 4.31 0.04 21.47
N ALA A 39 3.38 -0.92 21.46
CA ALA A 39 2.08 -0.79 22.11
C ALA A 39 2.21 -0.57 23.63
N GLY A 40 3.15 -1.25 24.30
CA GLY A 40 3.40 -1.14 25.74
C GLY A 40 4.37 -0.02 26.16
N SER A 41 5.14 0.55 25.23
CA SER A 41 6.25 1.47 25.50
C SER A 41 5.83 2.81 26.13
N GLY A 42 4.55 3.18 26.01
CA GLY A 42 4.07 4.48 26.49
C GLY A 42 4.73 5.67 25.79
N LEU A 43 5.33 5.49 24.60
CA LEU A 43 5.90 6.56 23.78
C LEU A 43 4.86 7.65 23.51
N ARG A 44 4.84 8.74 24.29
CA ARG A 44 3.86 9.83 24.14
C ARG A 44 4.24 10.84 23.05
N PHE A 45 4.80 10.39 21.94
CA PHE A 45 5.24 11.27 20.85
C PHE A 45 4.07 12.09 20.30
N ALA A 46 3.92 13.32 20.81
CA ALA A 46 2.82 14.24 20.49
C ALA A 46 1.42 13.58 20.50
N ARG A 47 1.19 12.61 21.40
CA ARG A 47 -0.02 11.77 21.50
C ARG A 47 -0.32 10.81 20.30
N ARG A 48 0.45 10.89 19.21
CA ARG A 48 0.37 10.05 17.99
C ARG A 48 1.00 8.66 18.10
N HIS A 49 1.03 8.08 19.29
CA HIS A 49 1.81 6.87 19.57
C HIS A 49 1.34 5.65 18.75
N SER A 50 0.02 5.45 18.63
CA SER A 50 -0.56 4.33 17.87
C SER A 50 -0.27 4.45 16.38
N ASP A 51 -0.39 5.66 15.84
CA ASP A 51 -0.11 5.98 14.45
C ASP A 51 1.36 5.70 14.09
N TRP A 52 2.29 6.18 14.92
CA TRP A 52 3.72 5.95 14.73
C TRP A 52 4.11 4.48 14.91
N SER A 53 3.55 3.80 15.90
CA SER A 53 3.83 2.37 16.12
C SER A 53 3.39 1.55 14.91
N ASN A 54 2.21 1.87 14.38
CA ASN A 54 1.67 1.23 13.20
C ASN A 54 2.54 1.50 11.97
N PHE A 55 2.90 2.77 11.75
CA PHE A 55 3.80 3.16 10.68
C PHE A 55 5.12 2.36 10.72
N LEU A 56 5.79 2.34 11.87
CA LEU A 56 7.10 1.70 12.02
C LEU A 56 7.02 0.19 11.75
N VAL A 57 6.03 -0.49 12.31
CA VAL A 57 5.89 -1.94 12.11
C VAL A 57 5.58 -2.26 10.65
N GLY A 58 4.63 -1.55 10.04
CA GLY A 58 4.30 -1.76 8.63
C GLY A 58 5.46 -1.42 7.68
N ALA A 59 6.20 -0.34 7.95
CA ALA A 59 7.36 0.05 7.16
C ALA A 59 8.48 -1.01 7.25
N SER A 60 8.77 -1.52 8.46
CA SER A 60 9.76 -2.58 8.66
C SER A 60 9.40 -3.87 7.93
N LEU A 61 8.13 -4.28 7.97
CA LEU A 61 7.66 -5.48 7.28
C LEU A 61 7.67 -5.34 5.76
N LEU A 62 7.23 -4.20 5.22
CA LEU A 62 7.29 -3.94 3.78
C LEU A 62 8.74 -3.85 3.29
N HIS A 63 9.64 -3.32 4.11
CA HIS A 63 11.07 -3.34 3.83
C HIS A 63 11.63 -4.78 3.78
N LEU A 64 11.26 -5.63 4.74
CA LEU A 64 11.62 -7.04 4.74
C LEU A 64 11.06 -7.75 3.49
N GLN A 65 9.79 -7.55 3.18
CA GLN A 65 9.14 -8.09 1.98
C GLN A 65 9.87 -7.68 0.70
N GLN A 66 10.25 -6.40 0.56
CA GLN A 66 11.04 -5.91 -0.57
C GLN A 66 12.36 -6.66 -0.73
N ARG A 67 13.09 -6.84 0.38
CA ARG A 67 14.37 -7.57 0.37
C ARG A 67 14.17 -9.02 -0.05
N LEU A 68 13.13 -9.68 0.46
CA LEU A 68 12.79 -11.06 0.11
C LEU A 68 12.42 -11.21 -1.37
N ILE A 69 11.54 -10.34 -1.89
CA ILE A 69 11.13 -10.40 -3.30
C ILE A 69 12.30 -10.10 -4.23
N LYS A 70 13.15 -9.12 -3.90
CA LYS A 70 14.37 -8.83 -4.66
C LYS A 70 15.31 -10.03 -4.65
N LEU A 71 15.49 -10.67 -3.50
CA LEU A 71 16.29 -11.88 -3.37
C LEU A 71 15.73 -13.03 -4.23
N GLY A 72 14.41 -13.24 -4.20
CA GLY A 72 13.72 -14.21 -5.04
C GLY A 72 13.93 -13.93 -6.53
N ASN A 73 13.86 -12.66 -6.95
CA ASN A 73 14.15 -12.28 -8.32
C ASN A 73 15.59 -12.59 -8.73
N ASP A 74 16.57 -12.27 -7.89
CA ASP A 74 17.99 -12.57 -8.15
C ASP A 74 18.25 -14.08 -8.29
N VAL A 75 17.56 -14.91 -7.49
CA VAL A 75 17.65 -16.37 -7.59
C VAL A 75 17.06 -16.87 -8.91
N ARG A 76 15.92 -16.32 -9.33
CA ARG A 76 15.29 -16.66 -10.62
C ARG A 76 16.16 -16.30 -11.82
N GLU A 77 16.87 -15.17 -11.76
CA GLU A 77 17.79 -14.74 -12.82
C GLU A 77 19.03 -15.66 -12.91
N LYS A 78 19.51 -16.19 -11.78
CA LYS A 78 20.65 -17.11 -11.74
C LYS A 78 20.30 -18.53 -12.19
N SER A 79 19.13 -19.03 -11.81
CA SER A 79 18.69 -20.41 -12.07
C SER A 79 17.30 -20.41 -12.71
N PRO A 80 17.16 -20.06 -14.01
CA PRO A 80 15.86 -19.79 -14.62
C PRO A 80 14.95 -21.01 -14.79
N SER A 81 15.52 -22.22 -14.87
CA SER A 81 14.81 -23.40 -15.37
C SER A 81 14.46 -24.45 -14.31
N ASP A 82 15.05 -24.38 -13.12
CA ASP A 82 14.87 -25.41 -12.08
C ASP A 82 14.24 -24.81 -10.82
N ARG A 83 12.97 -25.16 -10.59
CA ARG A 83 12.20 -24.68 -9.43
C ARG A 83 12.74 -25.22 -8.10
N MET A 84 13.24 -26.45 -8.08
CA MET A 84 13.76 -27.05 -6.85
C MET A 84 15.07 -26.39 -6.44
N ASP A 85 15.94 -26.10 -7.41
CA ASP A 85 17.17 -25.37 -7.16
C ASP A 85 16.88 -23.92 -6.72
N GLN A 86 15.91 -23.24 -7.35
CA GLN A 86 15.47 -21.92 -6.91
C GLN A 86 14.99 -21.93 -5.45
N LEU A 87 14.16 -22.90 -5.07
CA LEU A 87 13.65 -23.03 -3.70
C LEU A 87 14.79 -23.29 -2.71
N LYS A 88 15.72 -24.19 -3.04
CA LYS A 88 16.86 -24.52 -2.18
C LYS A 88 17.79 -23.32 -1.99
N GLU A 89 18.15 -22.65 -3.09
CA GLU A 89 19.01 -21.47 -3.07
C GLU A 89 18.35 -20.30 -2.34
N LEU A 90 17.06 -20.02 -2.60
CA LEU A 90 16.35 -18.96 -1.93
C LEU A 90 16.24 -19.23 -0.42
N ARG A 91 15.97 -20.48 -0.03
CA ARG A 91 15.93 -20.86 1.39
C ARG A 91 17.27 -20.58 2.07
N ALA A 92 18.38 -20.98 1.46
CA ALA A 92 19.72 -20.72 2.01
C ALA A 92 20.00 -19.21 2.12
N ARG A 93 19.79 -18.46 1.04
CA ARG A 93 20.05 -17.01 1.03
C ARG A 93 19.11 -16.20 1.93
N THR A 94 17.89 -16.68 2.18
CA THR A 94 16.97 -16.02 3.12
C THR A 94 17.54 -16.07 4.54
N CYS A 95 18.09 -17.21 4.95
CA CYS A 95 18.82 -17.33 6.21
C CYS A 95 20.10 -16.50 6.22
N ASP A 96 20.92 -16.58 5.15
CA ASP A 96 22.28 -16.00 5.19
C ASP A 96 22.33 -14.48 4.95
N ILE A 97 21.44 -13.95 4.11
CA ILE A 97 21.46 -12.55 3.66
C ILE A 97 20.39 -11.72 4.34
N VAL A 98 19.17 -12.25 4.42
CA VAL A 98 18.04 -11.54 5.05
C VAL A 98 18.05 -11.76 6.55
N GLN A 99 18.76 -12.80 7.04
CA GLN A 99 18.82 -13.19 8.44
C GLN A 99 17.43 -13.47 8.99
N LEU A 100 16.56 -14.04 8.14
CA LEU A 100 15.27 -14.55 8.55
C LEU A 100 15.35 -16.08 8.59
N THR A 101 15.41 -16.62 9.80
CA THR A 101 15.56 -18.06 10.04
C THR A 101 14.22 -18.74 10.36
N PRO A 102 14.11 -20.07 10.23
CA PRO A 102 12.95 -20.82 10.72
C PRO A 102 12.69 -20.68 12.24
N ILE A 103 13.66 -20.18 13.01
CA ILE A 103 13.47 -19.92 14.44
C ILE A 103 12.75 -18.59 14.65
N GLU A 104 13.03 -17.60 13.81
CA GLU A 104 12.40 -16.26 13.84
C GLU A 104 11.04 -16.22 13.15
N TYR A 105 10.73 -17.24 12.36
CA TYR A 105 9.45 -17.41 11.66
C TYR A 105 8.66 -18.59 12.24
N GLU A 106 7.54 -18.32 12.91
CA GLU A 106 6.72 -19.34 13.60
C GLU A 106 5.88 -20.24 12.67
N GLY A 107 5.77 -19.87 11.39
CA GLY A 107 4.96 -20.59 10.40
C GLY A 107 5.75 -21.61 9.58
N ASP A 108 5.13 -22.11 8.52
CA ASP A 108 5.83 -22.95 7.55
C ASP A 108 6.81 -22.13 6.71
N PHE A 109 8.11 -22.30 6.99
CA PHE A 109 9.17 -21.59 6.28
C PHE A 109 9.25 -21.98 4.79
N GLY A 110 8.87 -23.20 4.43
CA GLY A 110 8.79 -23.63 3.03
C GLY A 110 7.70 -22.88 2.27
N GLU A 111 6.53 -22.70 2.90
CA GLU A 111 5.45 -21.89 2.35
C GLU A 111 5.88 -20.44 2.14
N LEU A 112 6.55 -19.83 3.12
CA LEU A 112 7.12 -18.49 2.99
C LEU A 112 8.04 -18.38 1.77
N VAL A 113 9.02 -19.28 1.65
CA VAL A 113 9.99 -19.29 0.55
C VAL A 113 9.29 -19.47 -0.81
N GLN A 114 8.27 -20.31 -0.86
CA GLN A 114 7.46 -20.50 -2.06
C GLN A 114 6.71 -19.22 -2.45
N GLU A 115 6.07 -18.54 -1.49
CA GLU A 115 5.32 -17.30 -1.75
C GLU A 115 6.24 -16.15 -2.17
N VAL A 116 7.47 -16.10 -1.64
CA VAL A 116 8.51 -15.15 -2.09
C VAL A 116 8.84 -15.37 -3.57
N LEU A 117 9.05 -16.61 -4.02
CA LEU A 117 9.31 -16.88 -5.43
C LEU A 117 8.11 -16.55 -6.32
N VAL A 118 6.90 -16.91 -5.90
CA VAL A 118 5.67 -16.59 -6.64
C VAL A 118 5.54 -15.07 -6.79
N SER A 119 5.77 -14.31 -5.71
CA SER A 119 5.75 -12.84 -5.72
C SER A 119 6.80 -12.27 -6.68
N ALA A 120 8.03 -12.81 -6.67
CA ALA A 120 9.09 -12.40 -7.58
C ALA A 120 8.77 -12.68 -9.06
N GLU A 121 7.99 -13.72 -9.36
CA GLU A 121 7.54 -13.99 -10.73
C GLU A 121 6.57 -12.94 -11.27
N GLN A 122 5.75 -12.32 -10.40
CA GLN A 122 4.76 -11.33 -10.82
C GLN A 122 5.38 -9.99 -11.20
N MET A 123 6.57 -9.69 -10.67
CA MET A 123 7.28 -8.42 -10.89
C MET A 123 7.37 -8.00 -12.36
N HIS A 124 7.60 -8.97 -13.24
CA HIS A 124 7.82 -8.74 -14.67
C HIS A 124 6.59 -9.02 -15.54
N LYS A 125 5.49 -9.52 -14.95
CA LYS A 125 4.30 -9.90 -15.72
C LYS A 125 3.45 -8.66 -16.02
N GLU A 126 3.34 -8.31 -17.29
CA GLU A 126 2.39 -7.30 -17.77
C GLU A 126 0.96 -7.86 -17.80
N PRO A 127 -0.06 -7.04 -17.55
CA PRO A 127 -1.44 -7.47 -17.68
C PRO A 127 -1.76 -7.81 -19.14
N PRO A 128 -2.45 -8.94 -19.40
CA PRO A 128 -2.92 -9.29 -20.73
C PRO A 128 -3.73 -8.17 -21.39
N GLN A 129 -3.60 -7.99 -22.71
CA GLN A 129 -4.20 -6.86 -23.41
C GLN A 129 -5.74 -6.83 -23.32
N ASN A 130 -6.39 -8.00 -23.27
CA ASN A 130 -7.83 -8.13 -23.05
C ASN A 130 -8.23 -7.66 -21.63
N LEU A 131 -7.47 -8.06 -20.61
CA LEU A 131 -7.69 -7.61 -19.23
C LEU A 131 -7.51 -6.10 -19.12
N LYS A 132 -6.42 -5.56 -19.68
CA LYS A 132 -6.17 -4.11 -19.73
C LYS A 132 -7.34 -3.36 -20.38
N ARG A 133 -7.85 -3.82 -21.53
CA ARG A 133 -9.02 -3.21 -22.17
C ARG A 133 -10.29 -3.29 -21.33
N SER A 134 -10.50 -4.39 -20.60
CA SER A 134 -11.64 -4.57 -19.71
C SER A 134 -11.59 -3.55 -18.55
N VAL A 135 -10.45 -3.48 -17.86
CA VAL A 135 -10.22 -2.54 -16.74
C VAL A 135 -10.42 -1.10 -17.19
N LEU A 136 -9.89 -0.70 -18.34
CA LEU A 136 -10.04 0.66 -18.86
C LEU A 136 -11.48 1.02 -19.25
N ARG A 137 -12.37 0.03 -19.47
CA ARG A 137 -13.79 0.23 -19.75
C ARG A 137 -14.68 0.12 -18.51
N SER A 138 -14.14 -0.35 -17.39
CA SER A 138 -14.91 -0.59 -16.16
C SER A 138 -15.40 0.70 -15.49
N SER A 139 -14.75 1.83 -15.75
CA SER A 139 -15.13 3.14 -15.22
C SER A 139 -14.73 4.24 -16.20
N PRO A 140 -15.56 5.29 -16.39
CA PRO A 140 -15.21 6.46 -17.20
C PRO A 140 -14.24 7.42 -16.50
N SER A 141 -13.90 7.16 -15.24
CA SER A 141 -13.14 8.08 -14.38
C SER A 141 -12.00 7.36 -13.65
N CYS A 142 -10.95 8.12 -13.32
CA CYS A 142 -9.84 7.63 -12.50
C CYS A 142 -10.33 7.27 -11.09
N TYR A 143 -10.06 6.04 -10.62
CA TYR A 143 -10.46 5.60 -9.27
C TYR A 143 -9.88 6.47 -8.15
N SER A 144 -8.75 7.14 -8.45
CA SER A 144 -7.90 7.81 -7.49
C SER A 144 -8.24 9.30 -7.35
N CYS A 145 -8.35 10.03 -8.46
CA CYS A 145 -8.67 11.47 -8.46
C CYS A 145 -10.08 11.82 -8.97
N GLY A 146 -10.85 10.84 -9.46
CA GLY A 146 -12.24 11.04 -9.89
C GLY A 146 -12.39 11.77 -11.23
N ARG A 147 -11.29 12.24 -11.83
CA ARG A 147 -11.31 12.93 -13.11
C ARG A 147 -11.69 11.97 -14.25
N ASN A 148 -12.53 12.46 -15.16
CA ASN A 148 -13.01 11.72 -16.31
C ASN A 148 -11.94 11.57 -17.39
N PHE A 149 -11.82 10.37 -17.94
CA PHE A 149 -10.91 10.08 -19.05
C PHE A 149 -11.40 10.75 -20.35
N GLY A 150 -10.46 11.19 -21.17
CA GLY A 150 -10.74 11.93 -22.41
C GLY A 150 -11.14 13.39 -22.22
N SER A 151 -11.49 13.82 -21.01
CA SER A 151 -11.74 15.24 -20.71
C SER A 151 -10.44 16.04 -20.69
N VAL A 152 -10.48 17.26 -21.22
CA VAL A 152 -9.36 18.21 -21.24
C VAL A 152 -9.33 19.01 -19.94
N TYR A 153 -8.15 19.17 -19.35
CA TYR A 153 -7.94 20.01 -18.17
C TYR A 153 -6.83 21.02 -18.49
N GLU A 154 -7.21 22.27 -18.74
CA GLU A 154 -6.30 23.32 -19.27
C GLU A 154 -5.06 23.57 -18.40
N ASN A 155 -5.21 23.42 -17.08
CA ASN A 155 -4.16 23.62 -16.09
C ASN A 155 -3.38 22.34 -15.73
N ASP A 156 -3.55 21.25 -16.47
CA ASP A 156 -2.81 20.00 -16.26
C ASP A 156 -2.15 19.54 -17.56
N GLU A 157 -0.82 19.66 -17.61
CA GLU A 157 0.02 19.24 -18.74
C GLU A 157 -0.28 17.79 -19.21
N ASP A 158 -0.56 16.88 -18.26
CA ASP A 158 -0.83 15.47 -18.55
C ASP A 158 -2.22 15.24 -19.17
N ALA A 159 -3.05 16.28 -19.24
CA ALA A 159 -4.44 16.19 -19.70
C ALA A 159 -4.86 17.32 -20.66
N LYS A 160 -3.90 18.05 -21.24
CA LYS A 160 -4.17 19.08 -22.27
C LYS A 160 -4.81 18.52 -23.54
N GLU A 161 -4.46 17.29 -23.90
CA GLU A 161 -5.02 16.57 -25.06
C GLU A 161 -6.14 15.59 -24.68
N GLY A 162 -6.62 15.67 -23.43
CA GLY A 162 -7.53 14.70 -22.84
C GLY A 162 -6.83 13.76 -21.86
N LEU A 163 -7.43 13.57 -20.69
CA LEU A 163 -6.88 12.74 -19.62
C LEU A 163 -6.72 11.28 -20.06
N ARG A 164 -5.48 10.80 -20.10
CA ARG A 164 -5.15 9.44 -20.54
C ARG A 164 -5.40 8.42 -19.44
N ALA A 165 -6.05 7.32 -19.80
CA ALA A 165 -6.32 6.20 -18.90
C ALA A 165 -5.20 5.15 -18.95
N THR A 166 -4.87 4.60 -17.78
CA THR A 166 -3.91 3.52 -17.56
C THR A 166 -4.53 2.47 -16.64
N ALA A 167 -4.05 1.23 -16.70
CA ALA A 167 -4.41 0.20 -15.73
C ALA A 167 -3.37 0.22 -14.62
N ASP A 168 -3.78 0.56 -13.41
CA ASP A 168 -2.93 0.62 -12.21
C ASP A 168 -3.14 -0.65 -11.38
N HIS A 169 -2.04 -1.22 -10.91
CA HIS A 169 -2.06 -2.33 -9.97
C HIS A 169 -2.21 -1.79 -8.55
N VAL A 170 -3.36 -1.96 -7.91
CA VAL A 170 -3.60 -1.39 -6.56
C VAL A 170 -2.55 -1.88 -5.55
N TRP A 171 -2.16 -3.14 -5.64
CA TRP A 171 -0.92 -3.68 -5.08
C TRP A 171 0.16 -3.78 -6.17
N PRO A 172 1.31 -3.10 -6.04
CA PRO A 172 2.28 -2.95 -7.13
C PRO A 172 2.98 -4.25 -7.49
N ARG A 173 3.22 -4.45 -8.79
CA ARG A 173 3.94 -5.62 -9.32
C ARG A 173 5.31 -5.84 -8.69
N ALA A 174 6.05 -4.76 -8.44
CA ALA A 174 7.35 -4.78 -7.77
C ALA A 174 7.33 -5.45 -6.39
N LEU A 175 6.14 -5.54 -5.77
CA LEU A 175 5.89 -6.18 -4.49
C LEU A 175 5.01 -7.42 -4.60
N GLY A 176 4.98 -8.09 -5.76
CA GLY A 176 4.17 -9.30 -5.96
C GLY A 176 2.73 -9.04 -6.35
N GLY A 177 2.43 -7.86 -6.92
CA GLY A 177 1.09 -7.55 -7.44
C GLY A 177 0.74 -8.36 -8.68
N ASP A 178 -0.12 -9.36 -8.53
CA ASP A 178 -0.60 -10.19 -9.65
C ASP A 178 -1.39 -9.33 -10.66
N SER A 179 -1.29 -9.65 -11.94
CA SER A 179 -2.08 -8.98 -12.99
C SER A 179 -3.46 -9.62 -13.15
N THR A 180 -4.33 -9.44 -12.15
CA THR A 180 -5.70 -9.96 -12.09
C THR A 180 -6.72 -8.81 -12.09
N GLU A 181 -8.00 -9.14 -12.33
CA GLU A 181 -9.08 -8.16 -12.24
C GLU A 181 -9.19 -7.56 -10.83
N ASP A 182 -8.97 -8.39 -9.80
CA ASP A 182 -9.00 -8.00 -8.38
C ASP A 182 -7.87 -7.06 -7.95
N ASN A 183 -6.83 -6.91 -8.77
CA ASN A 183 -5.70 -6.03 -8.48
C ASN A 183 -5.60 -4.83 -9.44
N LEU A 184 -6.53 -4.68 -10.39
CA LEU A 184 -6.43 -3.63 -11.42
C LEU A 184 -7.59 -2.64 -11.36
N LEU A 185 -7.26 -1.35 -11.38
CA LEU A 185 -8.22 -0.25 -11.50
C LEU A 185 -7.79 0.77 -12.58
N PRO A 186 -8.75 1.47 -13.21
CA PRO A 186 -8.41 2.50 -14.18
C PRO A 186 -7.94 3.78 -13.46
N ALA A 187 -6.74 4.24 -13.79
CA ALA A 187 -6.12 5.45 -13.24
C ALA A 187 -5.61 6.38 -14.34
N CYS A 188 -5.57 7.69 -14.08
CA CYS A 188 -4.87 8.58 -14.99
C CYS A 188 -3.35 8.41 -14.85
N THR A 189 -2.60 8.75 -15.91
CA THR A 189 -1.13 8.68 -15.92
C THR A 189 -0.52 9.33 -14.69
N SER A 190 -0.95 10.54 -14.33
CA SER A 190 -0.41 11.25 -13.17
C SER A 190 -0.62 10.50 -11.87
N CYS A 191 -1.83 9.98 -11.59
CA CYS A 191 -2.08 9.24 -10.35
C CYS A 191 -1.29 7.93 -10.29
N ASN A 192 -1.23 7.19 -11.40
CA ASN A 192 -0.49 5.93 -11.48
C ASN A 192 1.02 6.17 -11.28
N SER A 193 1.58 7.18 -11.95
CA SER A 193 2.99 7.57 -11.81
C SER A 193 3.32 8.07 -10.39
N THR A 194 2.47 8.91 -9.79
CA THR A 194 2.67 9.40 -8.40
C THR A 194 2.62 8.26 -7.39
N LYS A 195 1.71 7.29 -7.57
CA LYS A 195 1.67 6.08 -6.74
C LYS A 195 2.94 5.24 -6.89
N GLY A 196 3.43 5.08 -8.13
CA GLY A 196 4.63 4.32 -8.43
C GLY A 196 4.58 2.91 -7.84
N HIS A 197 5.48 2.61 -6.90
CA HIS A 197 5.59 1.31 -6.23
C HIS A 197 5.07 1.31 -4.78
N LEU A 198 4.30 2.31 -4.38
CA LEU A 198 3.65 2.33 -3.07
C LEU A 198 2.56 1.24 -3.03
N ALA A 199 2.71 0.27 -2.12
CA ALA A 199 1.69 -0.75 -1.84
C ALA A 199 0.70 -0.29 -0.76
N THR A 200 1.22 0.39 0.26
CA THR A 200 0.41 0.96 1.34
C THR A 200 1.00 2.30 1.76
N TRP A 201 0.27 3.02 2.61
CA TRP A 201 0.72 4.28 3.17
C TRP A 201 1.98 4.16 4.06
N HIS A 202 2.31 2.97 4.56
CA HIS A 202 3.51 2.72 5.35
C HIS A 202 4.81 2.87 4.56
N MET A 203 4.74 2.91 3.23
CA MET A 203 5.87 3.20 2.34
C MET A 203 6.00 4.68 2.01
N ALA A 204 5.06 5.51 2.45
CA ALA A 204 5.07 6.93 2.18
C ALA A 204 6.07 7.65 3.09
N TRP A 205 6.61 8.76 2.58
CA TRP A 205 7.47 9.61 3.39
C TRP A 205 6.61 10.49 4.31
N LEU A 206 6.57 10.13 5.61
CA LEU A 206 5.83 10.88 6.61
C LEU A 206 6.68 12.03 7.17
N GLN A 207 6.69 13.16 6.47
CA GLN A 207 7.21 14.41 7.02
C GLN A 207 6.06 15.31 7.47
N PRO A 208 6.22 16.09 8.55
CA PRO A 208 5.31 17.18 8.85
C PRO A 208 5.27 18.11 7.64
N ILE A 209 4.07 18.39 7.14
CA ILE A 209 3.94 19.34 6.05
C ILE A 209 3.93 20.72 6.69
N VAL A 210 5.07 21.40 6.60
CA VAL A 210 5.19 22.78 7.08
C VAL A 210 4.52 23.68 6.05
N PHE A 211 3.37 24.22 6.42
CA PHE A 211 2.68 25.22 5.65
C PHE A 211 3.03 26.60 6.18
N SER A 212 3.23 27.56 5.27
CA SER A 212 3.10 28.96 5.62
C SER A 212 1.60 29.24 5.71
N ASP A 213 1.08 29.59 6.88
CA ASP A 213 -0.33 29.95 7.15
C ASP A 213 -0.81 31.23 6.40
N VAL A 214 -0.29 31.50 5.20
CA VAL A 214 -0.36 32.82 4.56
C VAL A 214 -1.56 32.96 3.61
N ASP A 215 -2.25 31.88 3.23
CA ASP A 215 -3.33 31.97 2.24
C ASP A 215 -4.72 31.66 2.81
N GLY A 216 -5.25 32.58 3.61
CA GLY A 216 -6.70 32.82 3.77
C GLY A 216 -7.54 31.71 4.41
N GLU A 217 -8.55 32.11 5.17
CA GLU A 217 -9.44 31.24 5.98
C GLU A 217 -10.19 30.10 5.23
N HIS A 218 -10.00 29.89 3.92
CA HIS A 218 -10.87 29.04 3.08
C HIS A 218 -10.16 28.07 2.11
N ALA A 219 -8.83 28.00 2.08
CA ALA A 219 -8.11 27.02 1.26
C ALA A 219 -7.19 26.14 2.13
N PRO A 220 -7.36 24.80 2.16
CA PRO A 220 -6.37 23.94 2.73
C PRO A 220 -5.08 24.13 1.93
N PRO A 221 -3.95 24.11 2.62
CA PRO A 221 -2.68 24.40 2.01
C PRO A 221 -2.32 23.32 0.97
N PRO A 222 -1.39 23.60 0.04
CA PRO A 222 -1.08 22.69 -1.06
C PRO A 222 -0.43 21.40 -0.54
N VAL A 223 -1.24 20.37 -0.28
CA VAL A 223 -0.76 19.03 0.10
C VAL A 223 -0.19 18.34 -1.16
N PRO A 224 1.06 17.85 -1.15
CA PRO A 224 1.63 17.13 -2.27
C PRO A 224 0.78 15.93 -2.71
N ARG A 225 0.76 15.62 -4.01
CA ARG A 225 -0.07 14.52 -4.56
C ARG A 225 0.33 13.17 -3.97
N GLU A 226 1.61 12.98 -3.67
CA GLU A 226 2.19 11.80 -3.03
C GLU A 226 1.58 11.58 -1.64
N VAL A 227 1.46 12.66 -0.85
CA VAL A 227 0.83 12.59 0.47
C VAL A 227 -0.65 12.30 0.35
N GLN A 228 -1.35 12.95 -0.58
CA GLN A 228 -2.76 12.66 -0.83
C GLN A 228 -2.97 11.19 -1.25
N MET A 229 -2.09 10.64 -2.09
CA MET A 229 -2.12 9.22 -2.47
C MET A 229 -1.92 8.31 -1.27
N ALA A 230 -0.96 8.61 -0.41
CA ALA A 230 -0.72 7.85 0.81
C ALA A 230 -1.91 7.92 1.78
N LEU A 231 -2.55 9.07 1.95
CA LEU A 231 -3.79 9.21 2.73
C LEU A 231 -4.94 8.38 2.12
N HIS A 232 -5.04 8.34 0.78
CA HIS A 232 -6.04 7.52 0.09
C HIS A 232 -5.80 6.02 0.31
N MET A 233 -4.54 5.58 0.25
CA MET A 233 -4.14 4.21 0.59
C MET A 233 -4.45 3.88 2.04
N ARG A 234 -4.19 4.80 2.98
CA ARG A 234 -4.54 4.62 4.39
C ARG A 234 -6.04 4.40 4.57
N ALA A 235 -6.86 5.15 3.84
CA ALA A 235 -8.31 5.00 3.88
C ALA A 235 -8.75 3.65 3.29
N ALA A 236 -8.13 3.22 2.18
CA ALA A 236 -8.43 1.95 1.54
C ALA A 236 -8.01 0.76 2.40
N THR A 237 -6.83 0.78 3.01
CA THR A 237 -6.37 -0.30 3.92
C THR A 237 -7.24 -0.36 5.17
N SER A 238 -7.59 0.81 5.74
CA SER A 238 -8.54 0.89 6.86
C SER A 238 -9.91 0.32 6.49
N TYR A 239 -10.44 0.66 5.31
CA TYR A 239 -11.74 0.17 4.84
C TYR A 239 -11.71 -1.32 4.57
N ALA A 240 -10.68 -1.82 3.86
CA ALA A 240 -10.52 -3.24 3.59
C ALA A 240 -10.59 -4.02 4.90
N ARG A 241 -9.74 -3.63 5.86
CA ARG A 241 -9.72 -4.18 7.20
C ARG A 241 -11.00 -3.93 8.00
N ALA A 242 -11.79 -2.90 7.77
CA ALA A 242 -13.05 -2.80 8.52
C ALA A 242 -14.12 -3.79 8.00
N ASN A 243 -13.99 -4.24 6.75
CA ASN A 243 -15.12 -4.82 6.00
C ASN A 243 -14.90 -6.20 5.39
N GLY A 244 -13.74 -6.85 5.53
CA GLY A 244 -13.54 -8.17 4.91
C GLY A 244 -13.18 -8.11 3.43
N THR A 245 -12.83 -6.95 2.86
CA THR A 245 -12.79 -6.76 1.40
C THR A 245 -11.40 -6.91 0.81
N THR A 246 -11.34 -7.01 -0.52
CA THR A 246 -10.10 -6.83 -1.29
C THR A 246 -9.67 -5.36 -1.25
N LEU A 247 -8.40 -5.07 -1.53
CA LEU A 247 -7.91 -3.70 -1.61
C LEU A 247 -8.56 -2.92 -2.77
N ARG A 248 -8.82 -3.59 -3.89
CA ARG A 248 -9.55 -3.00 -5.03
C ARG A 248 -10.96 -2.58 -4.64
N ASP A 249 -11.72 -3.47 -4.01
CA ASP A 249 -13.09 -3.16 -3.62
C ASP A 249 -13.12 -2.06 -2.54
N ALA A 250 -12.12 -2.02 -1.67
CA ALA A 250 -11.95 -0.92 -0.74
C ALA A 250 -11.72 0.41 -1.46
N PHE A 251 -10.85 0.47 -2.48
CA PHE A 251 -10.66 1.68 -3.29
C PHE A 251 -11.95 2.13 -3.99
N LEU A 252 -12.74 1.17 -4.51
CA LEU A 252 -14.03 1.48 -5.14
C LEU A 252 -15.05 1.99 -4.12
N ALA A 253 -15.09 1.40 -2.92
CA ALA A 253 -16.01 1.79 -1.86
C ALA A 253 -15.67 3.16 -1.27
N ILE A 254 -14.38 3.44 -1.02
CA ILE A 254 -13.97 4.75 -0.52
C ILE A 254 -14.08 5.84 -1.59
N GLY A 255 -14.07 5.46 -2.87
CA GLY A 255 -14.16 6.35 -4.01
C GLY A 255 -12.90 7.21 -4.22
N PRO A 256 -12.97 8.18 -5.15
CA PRO A 256 -11.88 9.12 -5.38
C PRO A 256 -11.52 9.94 -4.14
N ARG A 257 -10.29 10.46 -4.13
CA ARG A 257 -9.85 11.42 -3.13
C ARG A 257 -10.69 12.68 -3.14
N ASP A 258 -11.09 13.10 -1.95
CA ASP A 258 -11.64 14.41 -1.66
C ASP A 258 -10.52 15.43 -1.42
N ARG A 259 -10.91 16.69 -1.27
CA ARG A 259 -9.99 17.76 -0.87
C ARG A 259 -9.38 17.41 0.50
N PRO A 260 -8.07 17.62 0.72
CA PRO A 260 -7.47 17.41 2.03
C PRO A 260 -8.15 18.24 3.11
N GLU A 261 -8.55 17.59 4.20
CA GLU A 261 -9.22 18.19 5.35
C GLU A 261 -8.52 17.79 6.65
N LYS A 262 -8.55 18.69 7.65
CA LYS A 262 -8.13 18.34 9.01
C LYS A 262 -9.16 17.44 9.67
N ILE A 263 -8.67 16.52 10.49
CA ILE A 263 -9.51 15.67 11.34
C ILE A 263 -9.83 16.40 12.64
N ASP A 264 -8.81 16.95 13.30
CA ASP A 264 -8.93 17.85 14.46
C ASP A 264 -8.50 19.27 14.07
N SER A 265 -9.45 20.21 14.17
CA SER A 265 -9.24 21.62 13.83
C SER A 265 -8.28 22.34 14.77
N GLU A 266 -8.11 21.86 16.00
CA GLU A 266 -7.22 22.46 17.00
C GLU A 266 -5.74 22.05 16.82
N GLN A 267 -5.48 21.03 15.99
CA GLN A 267 -4.13 20.56 15.70
C GLN A 267 -3.58 21.12 14.38
N GLY A 268 -2.26 21.13 14.26
CA GLY A 268 -1.57 21.47 13.01
C GLY A 268 -1.88 20.47 11.88
N TYR A 269 -1.51 20.80 10.65
CA TYR A 269 -1.57 19.81 9.59
C TYR A 269 -0.38 18.86 9.69
N ASP A 270 -0.67 17.58 9.78
CA ASP A 270 0.30 16.49 9.63
C ASP A 270 -0.41 15.28 9.01
N PHE A 271 0.36 14.29 8.57
CA PHE A 271 -0.19 13.10 7.91
C PHE A 271 -1.28 12.39 8.73
N PHE A 272 -1.13 12.34 10.05
CA PHE A 272 -2.09 11.68 10.93
C PHE A 272 -3.28 12.54 11.31
N ASN A 273 -3.19 13.87 11.10
CA ASN A 273 -4.30 14.81 11.29
C ASN A 273 -5.02 15.20 10.00
N MET A 274 -4.78 14.50 8.89
CA MET A 274 -5.42 14.79 7.61
C MET A 274 -6.19 13.60 7.06
N ARG A 275 -7.23 13.90 6.28
CA ARG A 275 -7.97 12.92 5.49
C ARG A 275 -8.21 13.43 4.07
N VAL A 276 -8.44 12.49 3.15
CA VAL A 276 -8.81 12.75 1.74
C VAL A 276 -9.99 11.87 1.32
N HIS A 277 -10.82 11.45 2.27
CA HIS A 277 -11.99 10.62 2.01
C HIS A 277 -13.19 11.12 2.81
N ASN A 278 -14.38 10.88 2.26
CA ASN A 278 -15.63 11.21 2.92
C ASN A 278 -16.01 10.16 3.97
N GLU A 279 -15.84 10.49 5.25
CA GLU A 279 -16.18 9.59 6.37
C GLU A 279 -17.65 9.13 6.38
N THR A 280 -18.59 9.98 5.93
CA THR A 280 -20.01 9.61 5.89
C THR A 280 -20.29 8.52 4.85
N ARG A 281 -19.48 8.45 3.79
CA ARG A 281 -19.54 7.41 2.77
C ARG A 281 -18.85 6.13 3.23
N THR A 282 -17.68 6.25 3.85
CA THR A 282 -16.79 5.10 4.06
C THR A 282 -16.93 4.45 5.43
N MET A 283 -17.50 5.17 6.41
CA MET A 283 -17.49 4.79 7.83
C MET A 283 -16.08 4.59 8.43
N VAL A 284 -15.03 4.88 7.66
CA VAL A 284 -13.64 4.90 8.13
C VAL A 284 -13.42 6.20 8.88
N LYS A 285 -13.44 6.11 10.21
CA LYS A 285 -13.18 7.23 11.11
C LYS A 285 -11.76 7.11 11.66
N TRP A 286 -10.99 8.16 11.50
CA TRP A 286 -9.70 8.30 12.16
C TRP A 286 -9.88 9.24 13.33
N ILE A 287 -9.39 8.83 14.50
CA ILE A 287 -9.37 9.68 15.68
C ILE A 287 -7.93 10.15 15.82
N PRO A 288 -7.67 11.46 15.78
CA PRO A 288 -6.32 11.96 16.01
C PRO A 288 -5.91 11.61 17.44
N GLY A 289 -4.85 10.81 17.56
CA GLY A 289 -4.30 10.36 18.85
C GLY A 289 -3.78 11.49 19.71
#